data_AF-A0AAP0SA76-F1
#
_entry.id   AF-A0AAP0SA76-F1
#
_cell.length_a   1.000
_cell.length_b   1.000
_cell.length_c   1.000
_cell.angle_alpha   90.00
_cell.angle_beta   90.00
_cell.angle_gamma   90.00
#
_symmetry.space_group_name_H-M   'P 1'
#
loop_
_entity.id
_entity.type
_entity.pdbx_description
1 polymer ?
#
loop_
_entity_poly.entity_id
_entity_poly.type
_entity_poly.pdbx_seq_one_letter_code
_entity_poly.pdbx_strand_id
1 'polypeptide(L)'
;MHNVENPIVIDQNYCPHNENCPGQESGIKISDVVYQNIRGTSATKIAVKFDCSSRHPCKGIRLENVDLTYQNEAAQSSCDNALGKAYGFVEPNSCLILLSSLFIFAVFQPSSASTAYNVMSFGAKPNGVTDSTQPFLNAWAAACASVDAPTIYVPKGRYLLQSAVFSGNCRSSDIRIQINGTLVAPMDYQVLGKANNWLSFEGVSGVSVYGGALDARGPSLWACKAAGLSRNIAIMDSSIKTGDDCVSIGPGTKNLWIERVSCGPGHGISIGSLAKDMEEEGVQNVTVKKTVFTGSTNGLRIKSWARPSEGFVQGIRFLGAVMRNVQNPIVIDQNYCPHNENCPGQVSGIKISDVLYRNIRGTSATEIAIKFDCSSKNPVYRDKTRKCKSHLPKSRRSIIVCQCNWKHLWLG
;
A
#
# COMPACT_ATOMS: atom_id res chain seq x y z
N MET A 1 1.23 8.54 -15.52
CA MET A 1 1.16 9.47 -16.68
C MET A 1 -0.05 10.37 -16.51
N HIS A 2 -0.06 11.56 -17.10
CA HIS A 2 -1.20 12.48 -17.02
C HIS A 2 -1.45 13.13 -18.39
N ASN A 3 -2.64 12.94 -18.94
CA ASN A 3 -3.12 13.53 -20.18
C ASN A 3 -2.16 13.32 -21.38
N VAL A 4 -1.67 12.10 -21.55
CA VAL A 4 -0.77 11.71 -22.66
C VAL A 4 -1.62 11.26 -23.85
N GLU A 5 -1.29 11.65 -25.08
CA GLU A 5 -2.11 11.38 -26.28
C GLU A 5 -2.49 9.89 -26.44
N ASN A 6 -1.49 9.02 -26.60
CA ASN A 6 -1.63 7.56 -26.54
C ASN A 6 -0.53 7.00 -25.62
N PRO A 7 -0.83 6.68 -24.35
CA PRO A 7 0.16 6.20 -23.38
C PRO A 7 0.99 4.98 -23.79
N ILE A 8 0.44 4.08 -24.62
CA ILE A 8 1.13 2.88 -25.10
C ILE A 8 0.95 2.79 -26.62
N VAL A 9 2.07 2.81 -27.37
CA VAL A 9 2.05 2.78 -28.84
C VAL A 9 3.11 1.83 -29.39
N ILE A 10 2.71 1.03 -30.39
CA ILE A 10 3.58 0.47 -31.41
C ILE A 10 3.02 0.94 -32.75
N ASP A 11 3.82 1.59 -33.57
CA ASP A 11 3.41 2.09 -34.88
C ASP A 11 4.43 1.63 -35.93
N GLN A 12 4.10 0.56 -36.63
CA GLN A 12 4.88 0.04 -37.75
C GLN A 12 4.43 0.62 -39.09
N ASN A 13 3.34 1.39 -39.13
CA ASN A 13 2.84 2.09 -40.31
C ASN A 13 3.09 3.60 -40.21
N TYR A 14 4.08 3.98 -39.41
CA TYR A 14 4.44 5.36 -39.15
C TYR A 14 4.77 6.10 -40.45
N CYS A 15 3.92 7.07 -40.79
CA CYS A 15 4.20 8.03 -41.85
C CYS A 15 4.00 9.45 -41.33
N PRO A 16 5.07 10.18 -41.00
CA PRO A 16 4.94 11.54 -40.50
C PRO A 16 4.36 12.45 -41.59
N HIS A 17 3.36 13.25 -41.22
CA HIS A 17 2.70 14.23 -42.09
C HIS A 17 2.01 13.67 -43.35
N ASN A 18 1.92 12.35 -43.50
CA ASN A 18 1.46 11.69 -44.73
C ASN A 18 2.24 12.10 -45.99
N GLU A 19 3.49 12.56 -45.83
CA GLU A 19 4.35 12.99 -46.94
C GLU A 19 5.39 11.92 -47.26
N ASN A 20 5.53 11.59 -48.55
CA ASN A 20 6.52 10.61 -49.04
C ASN A 20 6.47 9.24 -48.34
N CYS A 21 5.29 8.78 -47.92
CA CYS A 21 5.14 7.44 -47.35
C CYS A 21 5.57 6.39 -48.39
N PRO A 22 6.40 5.40 -48.02
CA PRO A 22 6.94 4.44 -48.99
C PRO A 22 5.88 3.51 -49.62
N GLY A 23 4.63 3.54 -49.14
CA GLY A 23 3.53 2.69 -49.64
C GLY A 23 3.77 1.19 -49.45
N GLN A 24 4.76 0.84 -48.62
CA GLN A 24 5.21 -0.52 -48.37
C GLN A 24 5.07 -0.84 -46.89
N GLU A 25 4.71 -2.09 -46.60
CA GLU A 25 4.60 -2.58 -45.23
C GLU A 25 5.98 -2.67 -44.55
N SER A 26 6.05 -2.38 -43.26
CA SER A 26 7.32 -2.40 -42.51
C SER A 26 7.99 -3.77 -42.54
N GLY A 27 9.30 -3.74 -42.81
CA GLY A 27 10.18 -4.91 -42.80
C GLY A 27 10.65 -5.33 -41.40
N ILE A 28 10.31 -4.56 -40.36
CA ILE A 28 10.81 -4.76 -39.00
C ILE A 28 9.94 -5.79 -38.26
N LYS A 29 10.59 -6.76 -37.62
CA LYS A 29 9.94 -7.70 -36.70
C LYS A 29 10.03 -7.17 -35.28
N ILE A 30 8.90 -7.02 -34.61
CA ILE A 30 8.83 -6.65 -33.19
C ILE A 30 8.32 -7.85 -32.41
N SER A 31 9.07 -8.30 -31.41
CA SER A 31 8.64 -9.36 -30.52
C SER A 31 9.00 -9.15 -29.06
N ASP A 32 8.26 -9.84 -28.18
CA ASP A 32 8.56 -10.00 -26.74
C ASP A 32 8.65 -8.68 -25.95
N VAL A 33 7.84 -7.70 -26.36
CA VAL A 33 7.73 -6.40 -25.68
C VAL A 33 6.79 -6.51 -24.49
N VAL A 34 7.25 -6.09 -23.32
CA VAL A 34 6.48 -6.11 -22.07
C VAL A 34 6.20 -4.68 -21.60
N TYR A 35 4.91 -4.37 -21.44
CA TYR A 35 4.42 -3.15 -20.81
C TYR A 35 3.88 -3.49 -19.43
N GLN A 36 4.58 -3.06 -18.38
CA GLN A 36 4.26 -3.48 -17.00
C GLN A 36 4.07 -2.28 -16.05
N ASN A 37 3.06 -2.36 -15.19
CA ASN A 37 2.77 -1.41 -14.11
C ASN A 37 2.55 0.03 -14.59
N ILE A 38 1.88 0.19 -15.73
CA ILE A 38 1.61 1.49 -16.35
C ILE A 38 0.27 2.04 -15.85
N ARG A 39 0.28 3.24 -15.27
CA ARG A 39 -0.94 3.92 -14.81
C ARG A 39 -1.00 5.37 -15.24
N GLY A 40 -2.19 5.87 -15.56
CA GLY A 40 -2.38 7.28 -15.89
C GLY A 40 -3.63 7.62 -16.67
N THR A 41 -3.66 8.83 -17.21
CA THR A 41 -4.76 9.32 -18.05
C THR A 41 -4.30 9.59 -19.48
N SER A 42 -5.17 9.24 -20.42
CA SER A 42 -5.02 9.46 -21.86
C SER A 42 -5.73 10.74 -22.29
N ALA A 43 -5.14 11.50 -23.22
CA ALA A 43 -5.78 12.65 -23.86
C ALA A 43 -6.67 12.24 -25.04
N THR A 44 -6.55 11.01 -25.53
CA THR A 44 -7.44 10.43 -26.55
C THR A 44 -8.17 9.21 -26.00
N LYS A 45 -9.30 8.85 -26.64
CA LYS A 45 -10.08 7.67 -26.25
C LYS A 45 -9.28 6.37 -26.40
N ILE A 46 -8.38 6.27 -27.38
CA ILE A 46 -7.53 5.09 -27.61
C ILE A 46 -6.24 5.26 -26.80
N ALA A 47 -6.11 4.62 -25.65
CA ALA A 47 -4.89 4.75 -24.83
C ALA A 47 -3.79 3.74 -25.21
N VAL A 48 -4.19 2.61 -25.78
CA VAL A 48 -3.29 1.54 -26.24
C VAL A 48 -3.49 1.39 -27.75
N LYS A 49 -2.46 1.67 -28.55
CA LYS A 49 -2.50 1.53 -30.01
C LYS A 49 -1.35 0.66 -30.50
N PHE A 50 -1.64 -0.53 -31.01
CA PHE A 50 -0.67 -1.39 -31.66
C PHE A 50 -1.02 -1.50 -33.14
N ASP A 51 -0.32 -0.74 -33.97
CA ASP A 51 -0.49 -0.73 -35.42
C ASP A 51 0.69 -1.49 -36.05
N CYS A 52 0.58 -2.82 -36.10
CA CYS A 52 1.65 -3.68 -36.58
C CYS A 52 1.46 -4.04 -38.07
N SER A 53 2.58 -4.31 -38.74
CA SER A 53 2.66 -4.68 -40.14
C SER A 53 1.98 -6.02 -40.40
N SER A 54 1.19 -6.11 -41.48
CA SER A 54 0.59 -7.38 -41.96
C SER A 54 1.66 -8.39 -42.41
N ARG A 55 2.76 -7.93 -43.01
CA ARG A 55 3.91 -8.77 -43.38
C ARG A 55 4.73 -9.24 -42.18
N HIS A 56 4.82 -8.43 -41.13
CA HIS A 56 5.55 -8.78 -39.91
C HIS A 56 4.75 -8.48 -38.64
N PRO A 57 3.70 -9.26 -38.33
CA PRO A 57 2.89 -9.07 -37.13
C PRO A 57 3.74 -9.03 -35.86
N CYS A 58 3.40 -8.15 -34.92
CA CYS A 58 4.05 -8.12 -33.62
C CYS A 58 3.73 -9.41 -32.85
N LYS A 59 4.72 -10.02 -32.18
CA LYS A 59 4.53 -11.30 -31.47
C LYS A 59 4.99 -11.23 -30.01
N GLY A 60 4.34 -11.95 -29.12
CA GLY A 60 4.76 -12.02 -27.72
C GLY A 60 4.60 -10.69 -26.95
N ILE A 61 3.71 -9.80 -27.40
CA ILE A 61 3.42 -8.56 -26.67
C ILE A 61 2.74 -8.92 -25.35
N ARG A 62 3.18 -8.32 -24.24
CA ARG A 62 2.62 -8.54 -22.90
C ARG A 62 2.16 -7.23 -22.28
N LEU A 63 0.89 -7.17 -21.92
CA LEU A 63 0.33 -6.09 -21.09
C LEU A 63 0.18 -6.61 -19.66
N GLU A 64 0.78 -5.95 -18.68
CA GLU A 64 0.77 -6.41 -17.30
C GLU A 64 0.46 -5.28 -16.33
N ASN A 65 -0.64 -5.38 -15.58
CA ASN A 65 -1.00 -4.36 -14.57
C ASN A 65 -1.09 -2.92 -15.15
N VAL A 66 -1.85 -2.76 -16.24
CA VAL A 66 -2.06 -1.50 -16.95
C VAL A 66 -3.40 -0.88 -16.54
N ASP A 67 -3.41 0.42 -16.24
CA ASP A 67 -4.60 1.16 -15.78
C ASP A 67 -4.61 2.56 -16.41
N LEU A 68 -5.35 2.70 -17.51
CA LEU A 68 -5.41 3.90 -18.34
C LEU A 68 -6.85 4.34 -18.53
N THR A 69 -7.13 5.59 -18.19
CA THR A 69 -8.48 6.20 -18.29
C THR A 69 -8.50 7.39 -19.25
N TYR A 70 -9.64 7.66 -19.86
CA TYR A 70 -9.91 8.84 -20.70
C TYR A 70 -11.12 9.57 -20.13
N GLN A 71 -10.97 10.86 -19.81
CA GLN A 71 -12.05 11.67 -19.21
C GLN A 71 -12.74 11.03 -17.98
N ASN A 72 -11.96 10.34 -17.15
CA ASN A 72 -12.41 9.54 -15.98
C ASN A 72 -13.25 8.29 -16.31
N GLU A 73 -13.34 7.90 -17.58
CA GLU A 73 -13.87 6.60 -18.02
C GLU A 73 -12.73 5.66 -18.44
N ALA A 74 -13.04 4.38 -18.59
CA ALA A 74 -12.09 3.45 -19.20
C ALA A 74 -11.71 3.93 -20.60
N ALA A 75 -10.42 3.96 -20.92
CA ALA A 75 -9.98 4.24 -22.27
C ALA A 75 -10.31 3.06 -23.22
N GLN A 76 -9.73 3.04 -24.42
CA GLN A 76 -9.89 1.97 -25.40
C GLN A 76 -8.54 1.47 -25.91
N SER A 77 -8.53 0.24 -26.42
CA SER A 77 -7.38 -0.38 -27.07
C SER A 77 -7.69 -0.62 -28.55
N SER A 78 -6.69 -0.43 -29.42
CA SER A 78 -6.75 -0.73 -30.84
C SER A 78 -5.51 -1.54 -31.23
N CYS A 79 -5.71 -2.68 -31.88
CA CYS A 79 -4.64 -3.61 -32.25
C CYS A 79 -4.85 -4.12 -33.67
N ASP A 80 -3.87 -3.89 -34.53
CA ASP A 80 -3.76 -4.44 -35.87
C ASP A 80 -2.51 -5.31 -35.93
N ASN A 81 -2.67 -6.58 -36.33
CA ASN A 81 -1.58 -7.56 -36.45
C ASN A 81 -0.70 -7.72 -35.19
N ALA A 82 -1.27 -7.57 -33.99
CA ALA A 82 -0.56 -7.69 -32.72
C ALA A 82 -0.95 -8.95 -31.95
N LEU A 83 0.01 -9.86 -31.76
CA LEU A 83 -0.16 -11.13 -31.09
C LEU A 83 0.48 -11.10 -29.70
N GLY A 84 -0.29 -11.46 -28.68
CA GLY A 84 0.16 -11.29 -27.30
C GLY A 84 -0.84 -11.71 -26.24
N LYS A 85 -0.53 -11.38 -24.98
CA LYS A 85 -1.35 -11.71 -23.81
C LYS A 85 -1.39 -10.56 -22.82
N ALA A 86 -2.52 -10.42 -22.15
CA ALA A 86 -2.67 -9.55 -20.99
C ALA A 86 -2.62 -10.38 -19.70
N TYR A 87 -1.96 -9.85 -18.67
CA TYR A 87 -1.85 -10.47 -17.35
C TYR A 87 -2.16 -9.44 -16.26
N GLY A 88 -2.74 -9.89 -15.15
CA GLY A 88 -3.08 -8.99 -14.06
C GLY A 88 -4.29 -8.09 -14.37
N PHE A 89 -4.31 -6.89 -13.77
CA PHE A 89 -5.34 -5.88 -14.04
C PHE A 89 -4.97 -5.10 -15.31
N VAL A 90 -5.78 -5.16 -16.37
CA VAL A 90 -5.51 -4.45 -17.63
C VAL A 90 -6.76 -3.69 -18.06
N GLU A 91 -6.76 -2.39 -17.80
CA GLU A 91 -7.76 -1.42 -18.23
C GLU A 91 -7.04 -0.36 -19.09
N PRO A 92 -7.46 -0.10 -20.34
CA PRO A 92 -8.60 -0.70 -21.03
C PRO A 92 -8.41 -2.16 -21.44
N ASN A 93 -9.52 -2.86 -21.70
CA ASN A 93 -9.51 -4.25 -22.16
C ASN A 93 -8.52 -4.45 -23.32
N SER A 94 -7.71 -5.51 -23.24
CA SER A 94 -6.70 -5.84 -24.25
C SER A 94 -7.32 -6.24 -25.58
N CYS A 95 -6.72 -5.79 -26.69
CA CYS A 95 -7.07 -6.17 -28.06
C CYS A 95 -6.10 -7.17 -28.71
N LEU A 96 -5.12 -7.70 -27.96
CA LEU A 96 -4.14 -8.66 -28.45
C LEU A 96 -4.78 -10.01 -28.82
N ILE A 97 -4.41 -10.55 -29.98
CA ILE A 97 -4.92 -11.85 -30.47
C ILE A 97 -4.02 -12.99 -29.96
N LEU A 98 -4.63 -14.10 -29.55
CA LEU A 98 -3.91 -15.32 -29.14
C LEU A 98 -3.45 -16.12 -30.36
N LEU A 99 -2.22 -16.66 -30.31
CA LEU A 99 -1.60 -17.47 -31.36
C LEU A 99 -2.36 -18.78 -31.72
N SER A 100 -3.46 -19.10 -31.06
CA SER A 100 -4.19 -20.38 -31.19
C SER A 100 -5.39 -20.35 -32.14
N SER A 101 -5.58 -19.31 -32.96
CA SER A 101 -6.83 -19.14 -33.73
C SER A 101 -6.59 -18.77 -35.20
N LEU A 102 -5.96 -19.68 -35.96
CA LEU A 102 -6.17 -19.76 -37.41
C LEU A 102 -6.95 -21.05 -37.70
N PHE A 103 -8.28 -20.96 -37.76
CA PHE A 103 -9.09 -21.91 -38.52
C PHE A 103 -10.33 -21.18 -39.04
N ILE A 104 -10.53 -21.29 -40.36
CA ILE A 104 -11.70 -20.82 -41.10
C ILE A 104 -12.94 -21.49 -40.50
N PHE A 105 -13.89 -20.74 -39.92
CA PHE A 105 -15.26 -21.21 -39.75
C PHE A 105 -16.25 -20.04 -39.75
N ALA A 106 -17.17 -20.13 -40.72
CA ALA A 106 -18.45 -19.44 -40.70
C ALA A 106 -19.18 -19.74 -39.38
N VAL A 107 -19.87 -18.71 -38.86
CA VAL A 107 -21.01 -18.76 -37.93
C VAL A 107 -20.91 -19.80 -36.81
N PHE A 108 -20.46 -19.35 -35.63
CA PHE A 108 -20.93 -19.68 -34.27
C PHE A 108 -19.79 -19.27 -33.33
N GLN A 109 -19.77 -18.01 -32.88
CA GLN A 109 -18.94 -17.64 -31.74
C GLN A 109 -19.65 -18.14 -30.47
N PRO A 110 -19.14 -19.15 -29.74
CA PRO A 110 -19.52 -19.27 -28.36
C PRO A 110 -18.87 -18.07 -27.66
N SER A 111 -19.68 -17.10 -27.25
CA SER A 111 -19.25 -16.15 -26.24
C SER A 111 -18.90 -16.98 -25.01
N SER A 112 -17.61 -17.24 -24.78
CA SER A 112 -17.14 -17.68 -23.47
C SER A 112 -17.25 -16.49 -22.54
N ALA A 113 -18.48 -16.17 -22.15
CA ALA A 113 -18.74 -15.26 -21.06
C ALA A 113 -18.03 -15.84 -19.83
N SER A 114 -17.05 -15.13 -19.27
CA SER A 114 -16.43 -15.56 -18.02
C SER A 114 -17.55 -15.65 -16.98
N THR A 115 -17.80 -16.85 -16.44
CA THR A 115 -18.89 -17.06 -15.49
C THR A 115 -18.66 -16.18 -14.26
N ALA A 116 -19.53 -15.18 -14.07
CA ALA A 116 -19.40 -14.18 -13.02
C ALA A 116 -20.32 -14.52 -11.84
N TYR A 117 -19.72 -14.77 -10.67
CA TYR A 117 -20.42 -15.05 -9.42
C TYR A 117 -20.47 -13.78 -8.56
N ASN A 118 -21.58 -13.04 -8.65
CA ASN A 118 -21.77 -11.84 -7.83
C ASN A 118 -22.12 -12.24 -6.40
N VAL A 119 -21.32 -11.83 -5.42
CA VAL A 119 -21.53 -12.18 -3.99
C VAL A 119 -22.90 -11.74 -3.45
N MET A 120 -23.50 -10.68 -4.01
CA MET A 120 -24.84 -10.23 -3.62
C MET A 120 -25.93 -11.22 -4.05
N SER A 121 -25.73 -11.94 -5.17
CA SER A 121 -26.62 -13.01 -5.60
C SER A 121 -26.60 -14.21 -4.66
N PHE A 122 -25.55 -14.35 -3.85
CA PHE A 122 -25.44 -15.33 -2.76
C PHE A 122 -25.86 -14.78 -1.39
N GLY A 123 -26.44 -13.58 -1.35
CA GLY A 123 -26.99 -12.96 -0.13
C GLY A 123 -26.06 -12.01 0.61
N ALA A 124 -24.89 -11.66 0.06
CA ALA A 124 -24.00 -10.68 0.68
C ALA A 124 -24.67 -9.30 0.72
N LYS A 125 -24.59 -8.62 1.87
CA LYS A 125 -25.19 -7.28 2.05
C LYS A 125 -24.12 -6.20 2.10
N PRO A 126 -24.18 -5.16 1.25
CA PRO A 126 -23.16 -4.11 1.13
C PRO A 126 -23.19 -3.05 2.24
N ASN A 127 -23.64 -3.39 3.45
CA ASN A 127 -23.88 -2.43 4.55
C ASN A 127 -22.75 -2.35 5.60
N GLY A 128 -21.76 -3.24 5.56
CA GLY A 128 -20.63 -3.29 6.50
C GLY A 128 -20.98 -3.76 7.92
N VAL A 129 -22.20 -4.29 8.09
CA VAL A 129 -22.77 -4.70 9.39
C VAL A 129 -23.26 -6.15 9.36
N THR A 130 -23.95 -6.57 8.29
CA THR A 130 -24.42 -7.95 8.16
C THR A 130 -23.28 -8.84 7.71
N ASP A 131 -23.06 -9.92 8.46
CA ASP A 131 -22.06 -10.92 8.11
C ASP A 131 -22.34 -11.50 6.72
N SER A 132 -21.35 -11.33 5.84
CA SER A 132 -21.37 -11.80 4.45
C SER A 132 -20.39 -12.96 4.22
N THR A 133 -19.85 -13.56 5.29
CA THR A 133 -18.88 -14.67 5.19
C THR A 133 -19.45 -15.85 4.42
N GLN A 134 -20.63 -16.35 4.80
CA GLN A 134 -21.24 -17.49 4.11
C GLN A 134 -21.59 -17.19 2.64
N PRO A 135 -22.19 -16.02 2.29
CA PRO A 135 -22.33 -15.61 0.90
C PRO A 135 -21.03 -15.63 0.08
N PHE A 136 -19.91 -15.17 0.65
CA PHE A 136 -18.61 -15.20 -0.01
C PHE A 136 -18.09 -16.64 -0.18
N LEU A 137 -18.26 -17.50 0.82
CA LEU A 137 -17.90 -18.91 0.74
C LEU A 137 -18.77 -19.67 -0.28
N ASN A 138 -20.04 -19.33 -0.40
CA ASN A 138 -20.94 -19.91 -1.40
C ASN A 138 -20.56 -19.48 -2.82
N ALA A 139 -20.24 -18.19 -3.02
CA ALA A 139 -19.73 -17.69 -4.30
C ALA A 139 -18.40 -18.36 -4.67
N TRP A 140 -17.53 -18.55 -3.68
CA TRP A 140 -16.29 -19.31 -3.84
C TRP A 140 -16.54 -20.76 -4.23
N ALA A 141 -17.43 -21.48 -3.53
CA ALA A 141 -17.75 -22.87 -3.84
C ALA A 141 -18.30 -23.01 -5.28
N ALA A 142 -19.16 -22.08 -5.71
CA ALA A 142 -19.69 -22.06 -7.07
C ALA A 142 -18.58 -21.81 -8.11
N ALA A 143 -17.69 -20.85 -7.87
CA ALA A 143 -16.53 -20.59 -8.73
C ALA A 143 -15.56 -21.78 -8.76
N CYS A 144 -15.25 -22.35 -7.60
CA CYS A 144 -14.35 -23.48 -7.45
C CYS A 144 -14.87 -24.74 -8.16
N ALA A 145 -16.18 -24.93 -8.24
CA ALA A 145 -16.82 -26.01 -8.98
C ALA A 145 -16.91 -25.76 -10.51
N SER A 146 -16.63 -24.54 -10.98
CA SER A 146 -16.64 -24.21 -12.40
C SER A 146 -15.50 -24.88 -13.14
N VAL A 147 -15.73 -25.20 -14.42
CA VAL A 147 -14.69 -25.69 -15.36
C VAL A 147 -14.10 -24.55 -16.20
N ASP A 148 -14.72 -23.37 -16.19
CA ASP A 148 -14.25 -22.17 -16.87
C ASP A 148 -13.24 -21.40 -16.01
N ALA A 149 -12.84 -20.19 -16.43
CA ALA A 149 -12.09 -19.23 -15.62
C ALA A 149 -13.06 -18.22 -14.96
N PRO A 150 -13.69 -18.54 -13.81
CA PRO A 150 -14.76 -17.73 -13.25
C PRO A 150 -14.25 -16.46 -12.58
N THR A 151 -15.12 -15.45 -12.51
CA THR A 151 -14.89 -14.23 -11.74
C THR A 151 -15.88 -14.12 -10.59
N ILE A 152 -15.42 -14.15 -9.35
CA ILE A 152 -16.18 -13.72 -8.19
C ILE A 152 -16.20 -12.19 -8.20
N TYR A 153 -17.39 -11.59 -8.32
CA TYR A 153 -17.56 -10.15 -8.38
C TYR A 153 -18.09 -9.61 -7.05
N VAL A 154 -17.38 -8.64 -6.47
CA VAL A 154 -17.78 -7.92 -5.26
C VAL A 154 -18.11 -6.47 -5.63
N PRO A 155 -19.40 -6.10 -5.71
CA PRO A 155 -19.82 -4.74 -6.06
C PRO A 155 -19.33 -3.67 -5.06
N LYS A 156 -19.53 -2.39 -5.41
CA LYS A 156 -19.29 -1.28 -4.47
C LYS A 156 -20.18 -1.43 -3.24
N GLY A 157 -19.60 -1.22 -2.05
CA GLY A 157 -20.27 -1.42 -0.77
C GLY A 157 -19.28 -1.81 0.31
N ARG A 158 -19.75 -1.95 1.55
CA ARG A 158 -18.96 -2.50 2.66
C ARG A 158 -19.50 -3.89 2.99
N TYR A 159 -18.65 -4.89 3.09
CA TYR A 159 -19.05 -6.27 3.37
C TYR A 159 -18.34 -6.75 4.62
N LEU A 160 -19.08 -7.02 5.69
CA LEU A 160 -18.52 -7.57 6.91
C LEU A 160 -18.17 -9.04 6.65
N LEU A 161 -16.91 -9.42 6.85
CA LEU A 161 -16.46 -10.80 6.80
C LEU A 161 -15.79 -11.16 8.12
N GLN A 162 -16.19 -12.28 8.71
CA GLN A 162 -15.43 -12.97 9.75
C GLN A 162 -14.19 -13.64 9.13
N SER A 163 -13.58 -14.59 9.85
CA SER A 163 -12.55 -15.46 9.28
C SER A 163 -13.13 -16.29 8.12
N ALA A 164 -12.58 -16.15 6.92
CA ALA A 164 -13.01 -16.90 5.74
C ALA A 164 -11.87 -17.76 5.20
N VAL A 165 -12.13 -19.06 5.03
CA VAL A 165 -11.20 -20.02 4.44
C VAL A 165 -11.76 -20.45 3.09
N PHE A 166 -11.06 -20.06 2.02
CA PHE A 166 -11.37 -20.40 0.64
C PHE A 166 -10.60 -21.67 0.26
N SER A 167 -11.23 -22.82 0.51
CA SER A 167 -10.64 -24.14 0.33
C SER A 167 -10.54 -24.56 -1.15
N GLY A 168 -9.52 -25.35 -1.45
CA GLY A 168 -9.23 -25.88 -2.79
C GLY A 168 -9.95 -27.17 -3.16
N ASN A 169 -9.29 -28.00 -3.98
CA ASN A 169 -9.90 -29.03 -4.84
C ASN A 169 -10.82 -28.45 -5.92
N CYS A 170 -10.49 -27.26 -6.42
CA CYS A 170 -11.24 -26.61 -7.49
C CYS A 170 -11.05 -27.31 -8.82
N ARG A 171 -12.12 -27.35 -9.61
CA ARG A 171 -12.09 -27.82 -11.01
C ARG A 171 -11.45 -26.79 -11.94
N SER A 172 -11.64 -25.51 -11.63
CA SER A 172 -10.97 -24.40 -12.31
C SER A 172 -9.56 -24.19 -11.76
N SER A 173 -8.63 -23.88 -12.67
CA SER A 173 -7.26 -23.46 -12.36
C SER A 173 -7.03 -21.95 -12.58
N ASP A 174 -8.08 -21.16 -12.84
CA ASP A 174 -8.00 -19.70 -12.99
C ASP A 174 -9.25 -19.04 -12.39
N ILE A 175 -9.22 -18.77 -11.09
CA ILE A 175 -10.32 -18.12 -10.37
C ILE A 175 -9.93 -16.68 -10.08
N ARG A 176 -10.75 -15.75 -10.58
CA ARG A 176 -10.57 -14.31 -10.37
C ARG A 176 -11.52 -13.81 -9.29
N ILE A 177 -11.04 -12.94 -8.40
CA ILE A 177 -11.86 -12.18 -7.45
C ILE A 177 -11.70 -10.71 -7.79
N GLN A 178 -12.74 -10.08 -8.31
CA GLN A 178 -12.77 -8.66 -8.62
C GLN A 178 -13.52 -7.90 -7.54
N ILE A 179 -12.79 -7.11 -6.75
CA ILE A 179 -13.34 -6.36 -5.63
C ILE A 179 -13.47 -4.89 -6.00
N ASN A 180 -14.71 -4.39 -6.10
CA ASN A 180 -15.00 -2.98 -6.29
C ASN A 180 -15.47 -2.29 -4.99
N GLY A 181 -15.68 -3.05 -3.90
CA GLY A 181 -16.09 -2.57 -2.58
C GLY A 181 -14.99 -2.62 -1.52
N THR A 182 -15.41 -2.67 -0.25
CA THR A 182 -14.53 -2.82 0.92
C THR A 182 -14.93 -4.05 1.70
N LEU A 183 -13.98 -4.97 1.92
CA LEU A 183 -14.15 -6.05 2.89
C LEU A 183 -13.76 -5.52 4.26
N VAL A 184 -14.59 -5.77 5.26
CA VAL A 184 -14.46 -5.18 6.60
C VAL A 184 -14.44 -6.29 7.62
N ALA A 185 -13.50 -6.26 8.55
CA ALA A 185 -13.47 -7.27 9.62
C ALA A 185 -14.44 -6.93 10.77
N PRO A 186 -14.72 -7.87 11.68
CA PRO A 186 -15.51 -7.59 12.89
C PRO A 186 -14.82 -6.55 13.77
N MET A 187 -15.61 -5.70 14.44
CA MET A 187 -15.10 -4.77 15.45
C MET A 187 -14.57 -5.51 16.69
N ASP A 188 -15.18 -6.66 17.01
CA ASP A 188 -14.74 -7.54 18.09
C ASP A 188 -13.53 -8.36 17.62
N TYR A 189 -12.36 -8.04 18.19
CA TYR A 189 -11.10 -8.70 17.87
C TYR A 189 -11.07 -10.16 18.36
N GLN A 190 -11.92 -10.57 19.32
CA GLN A 190 -11.95 -11.96 19.77
C GLN A 190 -12.47 -12.91 18.69
N VAL A 191 -13.25 -12.39 17.73
CA VAL A 191 -13.72 -13.16 16.57
C VAL A 191 -12.55 -13.52 15.66
N LEU A 192 -11.63 -12.58 15.42
CA LEU A 192 -10.42 -12.85 14.64
C LEU A 192 -9.33 -13.56 15.45
N GLY A 193 -9.26 -13.35 16.77
CA GLY A 193 -8.27 -13.98 17.65
C GLY A 193 -8.41 -15.49 17.78
N LYS A 194 -9.54 -16.07 17.34
CA LYS A 194 -9.78 -17.52 17.28
C LYS A 194 -9.24 -18.17 16.00
N ALA A 195 -8.82 -17.39 15.01
CA ALA A 195 -8.32 -17.87 13.72
C ALA A 195 -6.91 -17.34 13.44
N ASN A 196 -6.12 -18.12 12.71
CA ASN A 196 -4.75 -17.72 12.35
C ASN A 196 -4.74 -16.61 11.28
N ASN A 197 -5.72 -16.62 10.37
CA ASN A 197 -5.84 -15.68 9.27
C ASN A 197 -7.25 -15.10 9.21
N TRP A 198 -7.39 -13.85 8.78
CA TRP A 198 -8.70 -13.25 8.51
C TRP A 198 -9.28 -13.76 7.18
N LEU A 199 -8.46 -13.84 6.13
CA LEU A 199 -8.82 -14.46 4.85
C LEU A 199 -7.69 -15.44 4.49
N SER A 200 -8.02 -16.70 4.23
CA SER A 200 -7.04 -17.70 3.76
C SER A 200 -7.52 -18.41 2.50
N PHE A 201 -6.56 -18.79 1.68
CA PHE A 201 -6.72 -19.53 0.44
C PHE A 201 -5.90 -20.81 0.58
N GLU A 202 -6.54 -21.96 0.69
CA GLU A 202 -5.89 -23.18 1.17
C GLU A 202 -6.06 -24.33 0.17
N GLY A 203 -4.94 -24.86 -0.35
CA GLY A 203 -4.96 -25.94 -1.34
C GLY A 203 -5.46 -25.53 -2.72
N VAL A 204 -5.39 -24.25 -3.06
CA VAL A 204 -5.86 -23.66 -4.33
C VAL A 204 -4.70 -23.34 -5.28
N SER A 205 -4.96 -23.34 -6.59
CA SER A 205 -4.00 -22.96 -7.63
C SER A 205 -4.63 -21.96 -8.59
N GLY A 206 -3.86 -20.96 -9.04
CA GLY A 206 -4.31 -19.96 -10.01
C GLY A 206 -5.42 -19.03 -9.52
N VAL A 207 -5.31 -18.54 -8.29
CA VAL A 207 -6.24 -17.54 -7.74
C VAL A 207 -5.66 -16.14 -7.92
N SER A 208 -6.45 -15.23 -8.49
CA SER A 208 -6.06 -13.82 -8.63
C SER A 208 -7.08 -12.90 -7.96
N VAL A 209 -6.62 -12.00 -7.08
CA VAL A 209 -7.48 -11.02 -6.40
C VAL A 209 -7.12 -9.61 -6.88
N TYR A 210 -8.12 -8.86 -7.34
CA TYR A 210 -7.95 -7.54 -7.93
C TYR A 210 -8.86 -6.50 -7.27
N GLY A 211 -8.34 -5.29 -7.12
CA GLY A 211 -9.10 -4.13 -6.67
C GLY A 211 -9.49 -4.13 -5.18
N GLY A 212 -10.30 -3.14 -4.80
CA GLY A 212 -10.97 -3.07 -3.52
C GLY A 212 -10.12 -2.57 -2.36
N ALA A 213 -10.73 -2.52 -1.18
CA ALA A 213 -10.07 -2.23 0.08
C ALA A 213 -10.35 -3.33 1.10
N LEU A 214 -9.34 -3.68 1.89
CA LEU A 214 -9.45 -4.62 3.01
C LEU A 214 -9.24 -3.83 4.30
N ASP A 215 -10.34 -3.57 5.01
CA ASP A 215 -10.38 -2.86 6.29
C ASP A 215 -10.43 -3.88 7.43
N ALA A 216 -9.25 -4.27 7.92
CA ALA A 216 -9.10 -5.30 8.95
C ALA A 216 -9.60 -4.88 10.35
N ARG A 217 -10.09 -3.64 10.53
CA ARG A 217 -10.53 -3.09 11.83
C ARG A 217 -9.58 -3.40 13.00
N GLY A 218 -8.28 -3.36 12.71
CA GLY A 218 -7.24 -3.78 13.63
C GLY A 218 -7.07 -3.00 14.95
N PRO A 219 -7.52 -1.74 15.14
CA PRO A 219 -7.26 -0.99 16.38
C PRO A 219 -7.57 -1.72 17.68
N SER A 220 -8.70 -2.44 17.77
CA SER A 220 -9.06 -3.21 18.97
C SER A 220 -8.12 -4.39 19.21
N LEU A 221 -7.71 -5.10 18.15
CA LEU A 221 -6.72 -6.19 18.24
C LEU A 221 -5.33 -5.63 18.61
N TRP A 222 -4.96 -4.47 18.08
CA TRP A 222 -3.71 -3.81 18.39
C TRP A 222 -3.68 -3.30 19.83
N ALA A 223 -4.80 -2.81 20.37
CA ALA A 223 -4.91 -2.45 21.78
C ALA A 223 -4.71 -3.65 22.71
N CYS A 224 -5.20 -4.84 22.33
CA CYS A 224 -4.92 -6.09 23.03
C CYS A 224 -3.43 -6.50 22.92
N LYS A 225 -2.86 -6.43 21.71
CA LYS A 225 -1.43 -6.73 21.47
C LYS A 225 -0.47 -5.68 22.05
N ALA A 226 -0.95 -4.47 22.34
CA ALA A 226 -0.19 -3.39 22.96
C ALA A 226 0.09 -3.63 24.45
N ALA A 227 -0.39 -4.74 25.04
CA ALA A 227 0.17 -5.32 26.26
C ALA A 227 1.58 -5.88 25.95
N GLY A 228 2.53 -4.98 25.68
CA GLY A 228 3.85 -5.27 25.11
C GLY A 228 4.80 -5.95 26.10
N LEU A 229 5.24 -7.17 25.75
CA LEU A 229 6.38 -7.88 26.34
C LEU A 229 7.16 -8.61 25.23
N SER A 230 7.39 -7.92 24.11
CA SER A 230 7.95 -8.54 22.91
C SER A 230 9.46 -8.32 22.80
N ARG A 231 10.20 -9.39 22.47
CA ARG A 231 11.67 -9.35 22.32
C ARG A 231 12.12 -10.06 21.06
N ASN A 232 13.20 -9.57 20.44
CA ASN A 232 13.88 -10.17 19.28
C ASN A 232 12.97 -10.28 18.03
N ILE A 233 12.46 -9.14 17.58
CA ILE A 233 11.55 -9.07 16.42
C ILE A 233 12.28 -8.44 15.22
N ALA A 234 12.04 -8.96 14.02
CA ALA A 234 12.44 -8.33 12.76
C ALA A 234 11.22 -8.10 11.85
N ILE A 235 11.09 -6.89 11.31
CA ILE A 235 10.09 -6.50 10.31
C ILE A 235 10.84 -6.01 9.07
N MET A 236 10.73 -6.74 7.96
CA MET A 236 11.55 -6.50 6.78
C MET A 236 10.71 -6.48 5.50
N ASP A 237 11.15 -5.71 4.50
CA ASP A 237 10.67 -5.80 3.11
C ASP A 237 9.14 -5.72 2.94
N SER A 238 8.49 -4.88 3.74
CA SER A 238 7.03 -4.78 3.81
C SER A 238 6.52 -3.43 3.33
N SER A 239 5.30 -3.40 2.80
CA SER A 239 4.57 -2.16 2.50
C SER A 239 3.31 -2.08 3.35
N ILE A 240 3.21 -1.07 4.21
CA ILE A 240 2.13 -0.92 5.19
C ILE A 240 1.40 0.41 4.91
N LYS A 241 0.10 0.31 4.68
CA LYS A 241 -0.82 1.45 4.49
C LYS A 241 -2.01 1.25 5.40
N THR A 242 -2.28 2.22 6.27
CA THR A 242 -3.30 2.11 7.32
C THR A 242 -3.83 3.50 7.67
N GLY A 243 -4.91 3.57 8.45
CA GLY A 243 -5.39 4.81 9.04
C GLY A 243 -4.59 5.27 10.26
N ASP A 244 -3.72 4.42 10.82
CA ASP A 244 -2.97 4.69 12.06
C ASP A 244 -1.47 4.39 11.91
N ASP A 245 -0.74 4.12 12.99
CA ASP A 245 0.70 3.82 12.98
C ASP A 245 0.99 2.62 12.06
N CYS A 246 2.01 2.74 11.19
CA CYS A 246 2.54 1.59 10.45
C CYS A 246 3.06 0.50 11.38
N VAL A 247 3.83 0.94 12.39
CA VAL A 247 4.36 0.09 13.44
C VAL A 247 4.26 0.89 14.72
N SER A 248 3.51 0.38 15.67
CA SER A 248 3.41 0.91 17.02
C SER A 248 4.24 0.04 17.97
N ILE A 249 5.09 0.68 18.76
CA ILE A 249 6.07 0.02 19.63
C ILE A 249 5.73 0.39 21.07
N GLY A 250 5.04 -0.51 21.78
CA GLY A 250 4.60 -0.31 23.16
C GLY A 250 5.68 -0.61 24.21
N PRO A 251 5.37 -0.36 25.50
CA PRO A 251 6.22 -0.71 26.65
C PRO A 251 6.77 -2.13 26.59
N GLY A 252 7.92 -2.38 27.22
CA GLY A 252 8.55 -3.71 27.30
C GLY A 252 9.20 -4.22 26.01
N THR A 253 9.09 -3.52 24.88
CA THR A 253 9.69 -3.96 23.62
C THR A 253 11.22 -3.85 23.64
N LYS A 254 11.91 -4.96 23.37
CA LYS A 254 13.38 -5.03 23.35
C LYS A 254 13.91 -5.69 22.06
N ASN A 255 15.03 -5.20 21.51
CA ASN A 255 15.71 -5.79 20.35
C ASN A 255 14.80 -5.91 19.10
N LEU A 256 14.29 -4.77 18.63
CA LEU A 256 13.43 -4.69 17.44
C LEU A 256 14.21 -4.15 16.24
N TRP A 257 14.16 -4.87 15.12
CA TRP A 257 14.76 -4.47 13.85
C TRP A 257 13.70 -4.23 12.78
N ILE A 258 13.64 -3.03 12.21
CA ILE A 258 12.74 -2.67 11.10
C ILE A 258 13.60 -2.22 9.94
N GLU A 259 13.56 -2.91 8.80
CA GLU A 259 14.38 -2.53 7.63
C GLU A 259 13.64 -2.64 6.30
N ARG A 260 13.85 -1.67 5.39
CA ARG A 260 13.25 -1.66 4.04
C ARG A 260 11.71 -1.72 4.05
N VAL A 261 11.09 -1.05 5.02
CA VAL A 261 9.63 -0.92 5.10
C VAL A 261 9.16 0.36 4.41
N SER A 262 8.16 0.26 3.55
CA SER A 262 7.40 1.39 3.01
C SER A 262 6.17 1.65 3.86
N CYS A 263 6.04 2.85 4.39
CA CYS A 263 4.99 3.26 5.30
C CYS A 263 4.18 4.41 4.72
N GLY A 264 2.86 4.30 4.69
CA GLY A 264 1.98 5.42 4.43
C GLY A 264 0.99 5.22 3.27
N PRO A 265 -0.22 5.80 3.34
CA PRO A 265 -0.69 6.74 4.38
C PRO A 265 -0.87 6.08 5.77
N GLY A 266 -0.97 6.90 6.82
CA GLY A 266 -1.04 6.49 8.23
C GLY A 266 -0.32 7.45 9.19
N HIS A 267 -0.03 7.03 10.43
CA HIS A 267 0.58 7.83 11.49
C HIS A 267 2.12 7.68 11.62
N GLY A 268 2.75 6.86 10.79
CA GLY A 268 4.20 6.64 10.81
C GLY A 268 4.64 5.47 11.68
N ILE A 269 5.93 5.41 12.03
CA ILE A 269 6.45 4.43 12.99
C ILE A 269 6.59 5.14 14.33
N SER A 270 5.91 4.64 15.35
CA SER A 270 5.76 5.30 16.63
C SER A 270 6.22 4.42 17.79
N ILE A 271 7.09 4.96 18.64
CA ILE A 271 7.35 4.44 19.98
C ILE A 271 6.36 5.09 20.95
N GLY A 272 5.57 4.27 21.64
CA GLY A 272 4.52 4.67 22.56
C GLY A 272 3.09 4.51 22.01
N SER A 273 2.07 5.05 22.69
CA SER A 273 2.22 5.97 23.83
C SER A 273 2.77 5.27 25.08
N LEU A 274 3.77 5.89 25.69
CA LEU A 274 4.34 5.52 26.97
C LEU A 274 3.80 6.42 28.10
N ALA A 275 4.09 6.06 29.35
CA ALA A 275 3.55 6.62 30.58
C ALA A 275 2.03 6.49 30.70
N LYS A 276 1.50 5.32 30.30
CA LYS A 276 0.11 5.00 30.64
C LYS A 276 -0.01 4.71 32.13
N ASP A 277 0.98 3.99 32.65
CA ASP A 277 1.10 3.59 34.05
C ASP A 277 2.39 4.20 34.66
N MET A 278 2.40 4.37 35.99
CA MET A 278 3.57 4.87 36.71
C MET A 278 4.75 3.89 36.60
N GLU A 279 4.44 2.60 36.72
CA GLU A 279 5.38 1.50 36.54
C GLU A 279 5.08 0.79 35.22
N GLU A 280 5.96 0.97 34.24
CA GLU A 280 5.90 0.27 32.95
C GLU A 280 7.32 -0.04 32.46
N GLU A 281 7.49 -1.16 31.75
CA GLU A 281 8.81 -1.49 31.19
C GLU A 281 9.21 -0.54 30.06
N GLY A 282 10.48 -0.15 30.02
CA GLY A 282 11.01 0.68 28.95
C GLY A 282 11.12 -0.02 27.59
N VAL A 283 11.22 0.80 26.55
CA VAL A 283 11.53 0.36 25.18
C VAL A 283 13.02 0.50 24.94
N GLN A 284 13.66 -0.58 24.49
CA GLN A 284 15.12 -0.61 24.35
C GLN A 284 15.60 -1.27 23.06
N ASN A 285 16.70 -0.75 22.51
CA ASN A 285 17.42 -1.36 21.38
C ASN A 285 16.51 -1.57 20.16
N VAL A 286 16.00 -0.46 19.61
CA VAL A 286 15.16 -0.47 18.41
C VAL A 286 15.93 0.17 17.26
N THR A 287 16.01 -0.53 16.14
CA THR A 287 16.58 -0.01 14.90
C THR A 287 15.53 0.06 13.81
N VAL A 288 15.39 1.22 13.17
CA VAL A 288 14.57 1.45 11.99
C VAL A 288 15.47 1.96 10.88
N LYS A 289 15.54 1.22 9.77
CA LYS A 289 16.56 1.40 8.74
C LYS A 289 15.99 1.36 7.33
N LYS A 290 16.45 2.26 6.45
CA LYS A 290 16.07 2.33 5.02
C LYS A 290 14.54 2.31 4.81
N THR A 291 13.78 2.98 5.68
CA THR A 291 12.33 3.05 5.57
C THR A 291 11.89 4.21 4.69
N VAL A 292 10.79 4.06 3.96
CA VAL A 292 10.22 5.12 3.11
C VAL A 292 8.86 5.50 3.67
N PHE A 293 8.66 6.76 4.03
CA PHE A 293 7.38 7.30 4.49
C PHE A 293 6.72 8.13 3.39
N THR A 294 5.46 7.87 3.08
CA THR A 294 4.71 8.60 2.03
C THR A 294 3.34 9.03 2.52
N GLY A 295 3.10 10.34 2.58
CA GLY A 295 1.77 10.89 2.91
C GLY A 295 1.27 10.57 4.32
N SER A 296 2.15 10.22 5.25
CA SER A 296 1.81 9.94 6.64
C SER A 296 1.77 11.22 7.49
N THR A 297 1.04 11.19 8.61
CA THR A 297 1.00 12.32 9.55
C THR A 297 2.32 12.47 10.31
N ASN A 298 3.04 11.37 10.57
CA ASN A 298 4.39 11.41 11.10
C ASN A 298 5.31 10.46 10.35
N GLY A 299 6.62 10.69 10.46
CA GLY A 299 7.64 9.74 10.00
C GLY A 299 8.08 8.87 11.16
N LEU A 300 9.05 9.38 11.92
CA LEU A 300 9.64 8.72 13.09
C LEU A 300 9.19 9.45 14.35
N ARG A 301 8.38 8.78 15.17
CA ARG A 301 7.72 9.40 16.32
C ARG A 301 8.06 8.68 17.63
N ILE A 302 8.32 9.45 18.68
CA ILE A 302 8.29 9.00 20.07
C ILE A 302 7.23 9.80 20.79
N LYS A 303 6.26 9.13 21.44
CA LYS A 303 5.13 9.76 22.11
C LYS A 303 4.97 9.23 23.53
N SER A 304 4.87 10.12 24.51
CA SER A 304 4.57 9.77 25.90
C SER A 304 3.60 10.75 26.53
N TRP A 305 2.73 10.26 27.40
CA TRP A 305 1.85 11.10 28.20
C TRP A 305 2.66 11.99 29.15
N ALA A 306 2.13 13.18 29.43
CA ALA A 306 2.70 14.12 30.40
C ALA A 306 2.40 13.69 31.85
N ARG A 307 2.79 12.46 32.23
CA ARG A 307 2.55 11.84 33.54
C ARG A 307 3.86 11.37 34.19
N PRO A 308 3.96 11.35 35.52
CA PRO A 308 5.00 10.61 36.23
C PRO A 308 5.04 9.15 35.77
N SER A 309 6.25 8.66 35.52
CA SER A 309 6.52 7.28 35.14
C SER A 309 8.00 7.00 35.37
N GLU A 310 8.35 5.76 35.66
CA GLU A 310 9.74 5.29 35.70
C GLU A 310 10.20 4.64 34.38
N GLY A 311 9.32 4.59 33.39
CA GLY A 311 9.60 4.05 32.05
C GLY A 311 10.69 4.84 31.30
N PHE A 312 11.22 4.22 30.25
CA PHE A 312 12.30 4.80 29.46
C PHE A 312 12.24 4.40 27.98
N VAL A 313 12.93 5.17 27.15
CA VAL A 313 13.24 4.85 25.75
C VAL A 313 14.75 4.97 25.58
N GLN A 314 15.42 3.87 25.20
CA GLN A 314 16.88 3.86 25.13
C GLN A 314 17.43 3.07 23.94
N GLY A 315 18.50 3.58 23.33
CA GLY A 315 19.24 2.84 22.30
C GLY A 315 18.48 2.75 20.98
N ILE A 316 17.89 3.87 20.55
CA ILE A 316 17.09 3.92 19.33
C ILE A 316 17.95 4.37 18.15
N ARG A 317 17.81 3.71 17.00
CA ARG A 317 18.58 3.99 15.78
C ARG A 317 17.65 4.17 14.59
N PHE A 318 17.50 5.40 14.13
CA PHE A 318 16.78 5.77 12.92
C PHE A 318 17.77 6.07 11.79
N LEU A 319 17.84 5.20 10.78
CA LEU A 319 18.94 5.16 9.82
C LEU A 319 18.46 5.16 8.37
N GLY A 320 18.73 6.23 7.62
CA GLY A 320 18.55 6.23 6.16
C GLY A 320 17.09 6.30 5.69
N ALA A 321 16.19 6.92 6.47
CA ALA A 321 14.79 7.04 6.09
C ALA A 321 14.58 8.09 4.98
N VAL A 322 13.60 7.83 4.11
CA VAL A 322 13.16 8.75 3.04
C VAL A 322 11.75 9.22 3.33
N MET A 323 11.53 10.53 3.38
CA MET A 323 10.24 11.15 3.66
C MET A 323 9.65 11.75 2.38
N ARG A 324 8.37 11.48 2.10
CA ARG A 324 7.65 12.02 0.95
C ARG A 324 6.34 12.61 1.42
N ASN A 325 6.27 13.94 1.48
CA ASN A 325 5.06 14.65 1.88
C ASN A 325 4.52 14.18 3.24
N VAL A 326 5.41 14.04 4.23
CA VAL A 326 5.06 13.60 5.59
C VAL A 326 4.77 14.83 6.43
N GLN A 327 3.66 14.88 7.18
CA GLN A 327 3.30 16.12 7.91
C GLN A 327 4.33 16.48 8.97
N ASN A 328 4.70 15.54 9.85
CA ASN A 328 5.73 15.72 10.87
C ASN A 328 6.81 14.63 10.75
N PRO A 329 7.83 14.81 9.89
CA PRO A 329 8.85 13.81 9.62
C PRO A 329 9.54 13.22 10.85
N ILE A 330 9.92 14.05 11.83
CA ILE A 330 10.56 13.60 13.07
C ILE A 330 9.88 14.29 14.26
N VAL A 331 9.37 13.49 15.20
CA VAL A 331 8.67 14.00 16.38
C VAL A 331 9.12 13.28 17.65
N ILE A 332 9.43 14.05 18.68
CA ILE A 332 9.38 13.59 20.07
C ILE A 332 8.34 14.46 20.77
N ASP A 333 7.30 13.82 21.31
CA ASP A 333 6.19 14.47 21.98
C ASP A 333 5.99 13.84 23.36
N GLN A 334 6.53 14.48 24.39
CA GLN A 334 6.35 14.07 25.78
C GLN A 334 5.13 14.73 26.45
N ASN A 335 4.32 15.45 25.68
CA ASN A 335 3.04 16.01 26.10
C ASN A 335 1.88 15.37 25.32
N TYR A 336 2.07 14.12 24.89
CA TYR A 336 1.10 13.44 24.04
C TYR A 336 -0.25 13.37 24.73
N CYS A 337 -1.25 14.00 24.10
CA CYS A 337 -2.64 13.93 24.50
C CYS A 337 -3.52 13.76 23.27
N PRO A 338 -3.88 12.52 22.90
CA PRO A 338 -4.78 12.28 21.79
C PRO A 338 -6.15 12.89 22.11
N HIS A 339 -6.73 13.58 21.12
CA HIS A 339 -8.06 14.21 21.17
C HIS A 339 -8.22 15.38 22.18
N ASN A 340 -7.14 15.80 22.84
CA ASN A 340 -7.19 16.82 23.89
C ASN A 340 -8.17 16.52 25.05
N GLU A 341 -8.46 15.24 25.28
CA GLU A 341 -9.37 14.78 26.33
C GLU A 341 -8.57 14.17 27.49
N ASN A 342 -8.91 14.55 28.73
CA ASN A 342 -8.27 14.04 29.96
C ASN A 342 -6.73 14.15 29.93
N CYS A 343 -6.21 15.21 29.29
CA CYS A 343 -4.77 15.45 29.20
C CYS A 343 -4.18 15.65 30.59
N PRO A 344 -3.15 14.87 30.96
CA PRO A 344 -2.42 15.12 32.18
C PRO A 344 -1.64 16.43 32.04
N GLY A 345 -1.83 17.37 32.97
CA GLY A 345 -1.09 18.64 33.02
C GLY A 345 0.25 18.54 33.75
N GLN A 346 0.77 17.33 33.92
CA GLN A 346 2.00 17.07 34.67
C GLN A 346 3.19 16.98 33.70
N VAL A 347 4.38 16.68 34.25
CA VAL A 347 5.59 16.54 33.46
C VAL A 347 5.86 15.06 33.20
N SER A 348 6.13 14.68 31.95
CA SER A 348 6.40 13.28 31.60
C SER A 348 7.61 12.72 32.34
N GLY A 349 7.44 11.57 32.98
CA GLY A 349 8.49 10.82 33.66
C GLY A 349 9.34 9.96 32.73
N ILE A 350 8.93 9.76 31.47
CA ILE A 350 9.68 8.91 30.53
C ILE A 350 11.05 9.50 30.25
N LYS A 351 12.09 8.69 30.51
CA LYS A 351 13.49 9.04 30.25
C LYS A 351 13.84 8.63 28.82
N ILE A 352 14.14 9.60 27.94
CA ILE A 352 14.58 9.32 26.57
C ILE A 352 16.09 9.54 26.48
N SER A 353 16.83 8.51 26.08
CA SER A 353 18.29 8.58 25.98
C SER A 353 18.83 7.76 24.80
N ASP A 354 20.00 8.14 24.30
CA ASP A 354 20.69 7.40 23.23
C ASP A 354 19.80 7.12 22.00
N VAL A 355 19.23 8.19 21.45
CA VAL A 355 18.50 8.17 20.17
C VAL A 355 19.43 8.71 19.08
N LEU A 356 19.54 8.00 17.96
CA LEU A 356 20.34 8.42 16.80
C LEU A 356 19.45 8.57 15.58
N TYR A 357 19.40 9.78 15.02
CA TYR A 357 18.90 10.02 13.66
C TYR A 357 20.09 10.20 12.71
N ARG A 358 20.15 9.42 11.63
CA ARG A 358 21.23 9.52 10.64
C ARG A 358 20.72 9.31 9.22
N ASN A 359 21.16 10.15 8.30
CA ASN A 359 20.84 10.06 6.86
C ASN A 359 19.34 10.10 6.54
N ILE A 360 18.57 10.89 7.30
CA ILE A 360 17.14 11.11 7.02
C ILE A 360 17.03 12.20 5.94
N ARG A 361 16.27 11.95 4.87
CA ARG A 361 16.09 12.89 3.74
C ARG A 361 14.64 12.91 3.25
N GLY A 362 14.20 13.99 2.60
CA GLY A 362 12.87 14.02 1.98
C GLY A 362 12.14 15.36 2.11
N THR A 363 10.81 15.31 1.98
CA THR A 363 9.92 16.48 2.05
C THR A 363 8.91 16.37 3.20
N SER A 364 8.63 17.52 3.81
CA SER A 364 7.57 17.71 4.82
C SER A 364 6.32 18.31 4.17
N ALA A 365 5.14 17.90 4.63
CA ALA A 365 3.87 18.53 4.24
C ALA A 365 3.54 19.75 5.11
N THR A 366 4.19 19.91 6.26
CA THR A 366 4.08 21.10 7.13
C THR A 366 5.41 21.86 7.20
N GLU A 367 5.35 23.08 7.72
CA GLU A 367 6.54 23.92 7.91
C GLU A 367 7.52 23.32 8.93
N ILE A 368 7.02 22.74 10.01
CA ILE A 368 7.84 22.17 11.09
C ILE A 368 8.16 20.71 10.75
N ALA A 369 9.33 20.47 10.17
CA ALA A 369 9.75 19.13 9.79
C ALA A 369 10.24 18.28 10.98
N ILE A 370 10.76 18.94 12.02
CA ILE A 370 11.33 18.32 13.21
C ILE A 370 10.80 19.06 14.43
N LYS A 371 10.11 18.34 15.33
CA LYS A 371 9.59 18.89 16.59
C LYS A 371 10.04 18.01 17.76
N PHE A 372 10.76 18.61 18.70
CA PHE A 372 11.10 17.97 19.97
C PHE A 372 10.47 18.74 21.12
N ASP A 373 9.41 18.16 21.66
CA ASP A 373 8.70 18.64 22.84
C ASP A 373 9.01 17.68 24.00
N CYS A 374 10.13 17.96 24.66
CA CYS A 374 10.69 17.08 25.69
C CYS A 374 10.33 17.54 27.10
N SER A 375 10.29 16.57 28.01
CA SER A 375 10.04 16.77 29.44
C SER A 375 11.07 17.69 30.06
N SER A 376 10.60 18.67 30.84
CA SER A 376 11.47 19.53 31.66
C SER A 376 12.13 18.78 32.82
N LYS A 377 11.56 17.65 33.26
CA LYS A 377 12.08 16.81 34.36
C LYS A 377 13.24 15.94 33.90
N ASN A 378 13.20 15.44 32.67
CA ASN A 378 14.20 14.54 32.11
C ASN A 378 14.69 15.06 30.74
N PRO A 379 15.61 16.05 30.70
CA PRO A 379 16.13 16.56 29.44
C PRO A 379 16.84 15.45 28.65
N VAL A 380 16.69 15.43 27.34
CA VAL A 380 17.35 14.43 26.47
C VAL A 380 18.85 14.73 26.41
N TYR A 381 19.65 14.03 27.22
CA TYR A 381 21.05 14.44 27.51
C TYR A 381 22.11 13.97 26.51
N ARG A 382 21.77 13.21 25.46
CA ARG A 382 22.73 12.78 24.41
C ARG A 382 22.02 12.52 23.08
N ASP A 383 21.67 13.56 22.34
CA ASP A 383 21.39 13.42 20.90
C ASP A 383 22.65 13.71 20.08
N LYS A 384 23.07 12.75 19.26
CA LYS A 384 24.18 12.90 18.31
C LYS A 384 23.60 13.06 16.91
N THR A 385 22.78 14.06 16.68
CA THR A 385 22.26 14.39 15.34
C THR A 385 23.40 14.86 14.44
N ARG A 386 23.86 13.98 13.55
CA ARG A 386 24.81 14.31 12.48
C ARG A 386 24.07 14.32 11.14
N LYS A 387 23.91 15.52 10.56
CA LYS A 387 23.35 15.84 9.23
C LYS A 387 21.86 15.51 9.02
N CYS A 388 21.00 16.50 9.23
CA CYS A 388 19.68 16.61 8.59
C CYS A 388 19.77 17.67 7.48
N LYS A 389 19.59 17.29 6.20
CA LYS A 389 19.51 18.24 5.07
C LYS A 389 18.08 18.26 4.52
N SER A 390 17.33 19.33 4.75
CA SER A 390 16.09 19.61 4.02
C SER A 390 16.45 20.32 2.70
N HIS A 391 16.04 19.77 1.56
CA HIS A 391 16.08 20.47 0.27
C HIS A 391 14.70 21.07 0.04
N LEU A 392 14.48 22.30 0.51
CA LEU A 392 13.27 23.06 0.24
C LEU A 392 13.62 24.34 -0.55
N PRO A 393 12.71 24.84 -1.41
CA PRO A 393 12.91 26.09 -2.15
C PRO A 393 13.22 27.25 -1.20
N LYS A 394 14.02 28.23 -1.67
CA LYS A 394 14.56 29.36 -0.88
C LYS A 394 13.52 30.24 -0.15
N SER A 395 12.22 30.03 -0.33
CA SER A 395 11.12 30.77 0.31
C SER A 395 10.48 30.08 1.52
N ARG A 396 10.84 28.85 1.89
CA ARG A 396 10.26 28.11 3.04
C ARG A 396 11.32 27.29 3.79
N ARG A 397 12.20 27.94 4.55
CA ARG A 397 13.07 27.20 5.48
C ARG A 397 12.22 26.66 6.62
N SER A 398 12.02 25.34 6.66
CA SER A 398 11.45 24.67 7.83
C SER A 398 12.20 25.07 9.10
N ILE A 399 11.47 25.61 10.07
CA ILE A 399 12.01 25.96 11.38
C ILE A 399 12.32 24.65 12.12
N ILE A 400 13.57 24.49 12.57
CA ILE A 400 13.91 23.51 13.60
C ILE A 400 13.57 24.20 14.93
N VAL A 401 12.43 23.86 15.54
CA VAL A 401 12.09 24.35 16.87
C VAL A 401 12.73 23.39 17.88
N CYS A 402 13.84 23.82 18.48
CA CYS A 402 14.44 23.16 19.64
C CYS A 402 14.09 23.95 20.90
N GLN A 403 13.08 23.54 21.64
CA GLN A 403 12.94 23.90 23.06
C GLN A 403 13.30 22.69 23.91
N CYS A 404 14.60 22.49 24.08
CA CYS A 404 15.12 21.93 25.33
C CYS A 404 16.22 22.89 25.81
N ASN A 405 16.53 22.91 27.10
CA ASN A 405 17.68 23.64 27.61
C ASN A 405 18.97 22.94 27.15
N TRP A 406 19.37 23.18 25.90
CA TRP A 406 20.61 22.66 25.30
C TRP A 406 21.75 23.64 25.61
N LYS A 407 22.61 23.32 26.58
CA LYS A 407 23.95 23.92 26.61
C LYS A 407 24.76 23.28 25.47
N HIS A 408 24.97 24.05 24.40
CA HIS A 408 25.79 23.78 23.20
C HIS A 408 25.12 23.02 22.06
N LEU A 409 24.63 23.76 21.06
CA LEU A 409 24.43 23.27 19.69
C LEU A 409 25.19 24.18 18.71
N TRP A 410 26.17 23.63 17.99
CA TRP A 410 26.82 24.29 16.86
C TRP A 410 26.14 23.83 15.57
N LEU A 411 25.57 24.78 14.82
CA LEU A 411 25.06 24.59 13.48
C LEU A 411 26.13 25.09 12.49
N GLY A 412 26.71 24.18 11.71
CA GLY A 412 27.67 24.46 10.63
C GLY A 412 27.30 23.72 9.36
#